data_AF-A0A0P1AFU6-F1
#
_entry.id   AF-A0A0P1AFU6-F1
#
_cell.length_a   1.000
_cell.length_b   1.000
_cell.length_c   1.000
_cell.angle_alpha   90.00
_cell.angle_beta   90.00
_cell.angle_gamma   90.00
#
_symmetry.space_group_name_H-M   'P 1'
#
loop_
_entity.id
_entity.type
_entity.pdbx_description
1 polymer ?
#
loop_
_entity_poly.entity_id
_entity_poly.type
_entity_poly.pdbx_seq_one_letter_code
_entity_poly.pdbx_strand_id
1 'polypeptide(L)'
;MLRRFFHSHVAFVQPKTTRRYATKPSFAKKALRPIHFEPDKDDIAERPFRIVGVRDAEIEDWDYPARVESDWKNKNRVLRNRFGHPNFISLWVDKLTEVEGYLKQEKVPYTSEGIVKGPEGHDVLVIPPSENRSSVEYFNLCDNPTMVELVQATPEIIQQYDARNEVNVLSRDESS
;
A
#
# COMPACT_ATOMS: atom_id res chain seq x y z
N MET A 1 82.74 -41.79 5.28
CA MET A 1 82.06 -40.50 5.54
C MET A 1 81.13 -40.21 4.37
N LEU A 2 80.05 -39.45 4.60
CA LEU A 2 78.93 -39.11 3.68
C LEU A 2 77.86 -40.19 3.52
N ARG A 3 76.56 -39.91 3.50
CA ARG A 3 75.69 -38.89 4.14
C ARG A 3 74.27 -39.42 3.86
N ARG A 4 73.48 -39.72 4.90
CA ARG A 4 72.07 -40.13 4.78
C ARG A 4 71.26 -38.97 4.23
N PHE A 5 70.43 -39.19 3.21
CA PHE A 5 69.37 -38.29 2.81
C PHE A 5 68.02 -38.95 3.07
N PHE A 6 67.39 -38.56 4.17
CA PHE A 6 65.96 -38.76 4.40
C PHE A 6 65.20 -37.75 3.54
N HIS A 7 64.40 -38.21 2.59
CA HIS A 7 63.41 -37.36 1.93
C HIS A 7 62.09 -37.50 2.69
N SER A 8 61.84 -36.53 3.55
CA SER A 8 60.56 -36.29 4.21
C SER A 8 59.52 -35.83 3.18
N HIS A 9 58.48 -36.64 2.94
CA HIS A 9 57.29 -36.18 2.25
C HIS A 9 56.41 -35.41 3.26
N VAL A 10 56.52 -34.09 3.24
CA VAL A 10 55.61 -33.18 3.94
C VAL A 10 54.32 -33.12 3.10
N ALA A 11 53.27 -33.77 3.58
CA ALA A 11 51.94 -33.65 3.01
C ALA A 11 51.41 -32.23 3.30
N PHE A 12 51.36 -31.38 2.27
CA PHE A 12 50.68 -30.09 2.33
C PHE A 12 49.16 -30.32 2.40
N VAL A 13 48.60 -30.22 3.60
CA VAL A 13 47.15 -30.12 3.80
C VAL A 13 46.72 -28.70 3.42
N GLN A 14 46.05 -28.57 2.28
CA GLN A 14 45.39 -27.32 1.88
C GLN A 14 44.31 -26.97 2.92
N PRO A 15 44.30 -25.75 3.50
CA PRO A 15 43.19 -25.33 4.33
C PRO A 15 41.96 -25.16 3.43
N LYS A 16 40.93 -25.97 3.67
CA LYS A 16 39.60 -25.75 3.09
C LYS A 16 39.03 -24.47 3.70
N THR A 17 39.31 -23.33 3.04
CA THR A 17 38.60 -22.08 3.27
C THR A 17 37.13 -22.34 3.03
N THR A 18 36.38 -22.50 4.13
CA THR A 18 34.93 -22.45 4.08
C THR A 18 34.57 -21.01 3.76
N ARG A 19 34.27 -20.76 2.49
CA ARG A 19 33.66 -19.51 2.05
C ARG A 19 32.30 -19.44 2.72
N ARG A 20 32.22 -18.84 3.91
CA ARG A 20 30.95 -18.40 4.49
C ARG A 20 30.38 -17.42 3.49
N TYR A 21 29.37 -17.86 2.76
CA TYR A 21 28.55 -16.95 1.98
C TYR A 21 28.00 -15.95 2.98
N ALA A 22 28.38 -14.68 2.84
CA ALA A 22 27.64 -13.60 3.44
C ALA A 22 26.22 -13.75 2.91
N THR A 23 25.31 -14.17 3.78
CA THR A 23 23.87 -14.09 3.52
C THR A 23 23.60 -12.60 3.39
N LYS A 24 23.64 -12.11 2.15
CA LYS A 24 23.04 -10.81 1.84
C LYS A 24 21.62 -10.91 2.41
N PRO A 25 21.14 -9.91 3.16
CA PRO A 25 19.74 -9.90 3.54
C PRO A 25 18.97 -10.03 2.22
N SER A 26 18.33 -11.18 2.01
CA SER A 26 17.36 -11.28 0.95
C SER A 26 16.28 -10.33 1.40
N PHE A 27 16.23 -9.15 0.80
CA PHE A 27 14.99 -8.42 0.64
C PHE A 27 14.11 -9.32 -0.20
N ALA A 28 13.53 -10.35 0.45
CA ALA A 28 12.35 -10.99 -0.06
C ALA A 28 11.42 -9.84 -0.35
N LYS A 29 11.01 -9.70 -1.61
CA LYS A 29 9.97 -8.76 -2.02
C LYS A 29 8.79 -9.04 -1.10
N LYS A 30 8.68 -8.26 -0.02
CA LYS A 30 7.60 -8.39 0.94
C LYS A 30 6.39 -7.94 0.13
N ALA A 31 5.51 -8.89 -0.17
CA ALA A 31 4.32 -8.61 -0.95
C ALA A 31 3.61 -7.44 -0.25
N LEU A 32 3.46 -6.34 -0.98
CA LEU A 32 2.70 -5.20 -0.51
C LEU A 32 1.33 -5.72 -0.06
N ARG A 33 0.87 -5.32 1.13
CA ARG A 33 -0.43 -5.76 1.60
C ARG A 33 -1.52 -5.01 0.83
N PRO A 34 -2.71 -5.62 0.63
CA PRO A 34 -3.91 -4.89 0.23
C PRO A 34 -4.10 -3.66 1.12
N ILE A 35 -4.74 -2.60 0.61
CA ILE A 35 -5.22 -1.54 1.51
C ILE A 35 -6.28 -2.17 2.42
N HIS A 36 -5.84 -2.64 3.57
CA HIS A 36 -6.72 -2.93 4.67
C HIS A 36 -7.06 -1.60 5.33
N PHE A 37 -8.35 -1.30 5.42
CA PHE A 37 -8.87 -0.12 6.11
C PHE A 37 -8.79 -0.25 7.64
N GLU A 38 -8.35 -1.41 8.14
CA GLU A 38 -8.14 -1.68 9.56
C GLU A 38 -6.65 -1.48 9.91
N PRO A 39 -6.34 -0.69 10.95
CA PRO A 39 -4.96 -0.44 11.35
C PRO A 39 -4.34 -1.69 11.98
N ASP A 40 -3.36 -2.29 11.30
CA ASP A 40 -2.46 -3.30 11.87
C ASP A 40 -1.27 -2.58 12.55
N LYS A 41 -0.73 -3.14 13.64
CA LYS A 41 0.45 -2.59 14.31
C LYS A 41 1.70 -2.64 13.42
N ASP A 42 1.71 -3.57 12.46
CA ASP A 42 2.79 -3.73 11.48
C ASP A 42 2.68 -2.76 10.29
N ASP A 43 1.56 -2.06 10.13
CA ASP A 43 1.25 -1.25 8.94
C ASP A 43 2.10 0.05 8.87
N ILE A 44 2.47 0.60 10.04
CA ILE A 44 3.30 1.82 10.16
C ILE A 44 4.77 1.52 9.82
N ALA A 45 5.23 0.27 9.99
CA ALA A 45 6.60 -0.11 9.68
C ALA A 45 6.87 -0.23 8.17
N GLU A 46 5.81 -0.37 7.35
CA GLU A 46 5.92 -0.64 5.91
C GLU A 46 5.50 0.54 5.04
N ARG A 47 4.61 1.42 5.52
CA ARG A 47 4.11 2.59 4.77
C ARG A 47 4.42 3.88 5.51
N PRO A 48 5.10 4.87 4.88
CA PRO A 48 5.48 6.10 5.56
C PRO A 48 4.30 7.06 5.84
N PHE A 49 3.09 6.72 5.39
CA PHE A 49 1.87 7.53 5.50
C PHE A 49 0.70 6.69 6.04
N ARG A 50 -0.34 7.37 6.55
CA ARG A 50 -1.58 6.79 7.07
C ARG A 50 -2.78 7.22 6.24
N ILE A 51 -3.68 6.29 5.98
CA ILE A 51 -5.02 6.61 5.49
C ILE A 51 -5.86 6.99 6.70
N VAL A 52 -6.31 8.24 6.76
CA VAL A 52 -7.00 8.81 7.92
C VAL A 52 -8.52 8.93 7.72
N GLY A 53 -9.02 8.51 6.56
CA GLY A 53 -10.46 8.40 6.33
C GLY A 53 -10.83 8.21 4.86
N VAL A 54 -12.09 7.87 4.63
CA VAL A 54 -12.72 7.86 3.30
C VAL A 54 -13.41 9.21 3.11
N ARG A 55 -13.12 9.88 1.98
CA ARG A 55 -13.75 11.15 1.59
C ARG A 55 -14.98 10.92 0.72
N ASP A 56 -14.87 10.06 -0.27
CA ASP A 56 -15.97 9.70 -1.17
C ASP A 56 -15.74 8.32 -1.79
N ALA A 57 -16.80 7.65 -2.22
CA ALA A 57 -16.73 6.39 -2.93
C ALA A 57 -17.91 6.20 -3.89
N GLU A 58 -17.64 5.56 -5.02
CA GLU A 58 -18.63 5.03 -5.95
C GLU A 58 -18.27 3.56 -6.19
N ILE A 59 -19.25 2.66 -6.05
CA ILE A 59 -19.04 1.22 -6.25
C ILE A 59 -19.80 0.81 -7.50
N GLU A 60 -19.11 0.15 -8.44
CA GLU A 60 -19.69 -0.24 -9.73
C GLU A 60 -20.75 -1.34 -9.58
N ASP A 61 -20.47 -2.36 -8.76
CA ASP A 61 -21.38 -3.47 -8.49
C ASP A 61 -22.17 -3.27 -7.18
N TRP A 62 -23.48 -3.05 -7.31
CA TRP A 62 -24.43 -3.00 -6.21
C TRP A 62 -25.12 -4.35 -5.95
N ASP A 63 -24.64 -5.47 -6.50
CA ASP A 63 -25.28 -6.79 -6.28
C ASP A 63 -24.92 -7.38 -4.89
N TYR A 64 -25.30 -6.66 -3.84
CA TYR A 64 -25.63 -7.22 -2.53
C TYR A 64 -27.16 -7.20 -2.41
N PRO A 65 -27.82 -8.25 -1.87
CA PRO A 65 -29.26 -8.50 -2.03
C PRO A 65 -30.20 -7.50 -1.30
N ALA A 66 -29.72 -6.34 -0.90
CA ALA A 66 -30.46 -5.35 -0.12
C ALA A 66 -31.05 -4.19 -0.97
N ARG A 67 -30.73 -4.08 -2.27
CA ARG A 67 -31.39 -3.08 -3.12
C ARG A 67 -32.69 -3.63 -3.71
N VAL A 68 -33.77 -2.91 -3.46
CA VAL A 68 -35.11 -3.18 -4.00
C VAL A 68 -35.06 -3.20 -5.52
N GLU A 69 -35.81 -4.12 -6.13
CA GLU A 69 -35.88 -4.35 -7.58
C GLU A 69 -36.14 -3.11 -8.45
N SER A 70 -36.62 -2.03 -7.85
CA SER A 70 -36.93 -0.75 -8.50
C SER A 70 -35.70 0.01 -8.98
N ASP A 71 -34.54 -0.16 -8.34
CA ASP A 71 -33.32 0.57 -8.73
C ASP A 71 -32.65 -0.01 -9.98
N TRP A 72 -32.89 -1.30 -10.28
CA TRP A 72 -32.40 -1.94 -11.51
C TRP A 72 -32.99 -1.34 -12.79
N LYS A 73 -34.12 -0.62 -12.70
CA LYS A 73 -34.78 0.00 -13.87
C LYS A 73 -34.32 1.43 -14.18
N ASN A 74 -33.59 2.09 -13.27
CA ASN A 74 -33.09 3.43 -13.51
C ASN A 74 -31.70 3.38 -14.17
N LYS A 75 -31.69 3.39 -15.51
CA LYS A 75 -30.49 3.55 -16.37
C LYS A 75 -29.80 4.92 -16.24
N ASN A 76 -30.21 5.77 -15.30
CA ASN A 76 -29.70 7.13 -15.09
C ASN A 76 -29.00 7.27 -13.72
N ARG A 77 -28.04 6.40 -13.40
CA ARG A 77 -27.16 6.64 -12.25
C ARG A 77 -26.26 7.83 -12.56
N VAL A 78 -26.42 8.92 -11.81
CA VAL A 78 -25.53 10.09 -11.87
C VAL A 78 -24.38 9.84 -10.92
N LEU A 79 -23.16 9.74 -11.47
CA LEU A 79 -21.94 9.58 -10.68
C LEU A 79 -21.57 10.90 -10.02
N ARG A 80 -21.18 10.85 -8.74
CA ARG A 80 -20.85 12.05 -7.95
C ARG A 80 -19.40 12.48 -8.12
N ASN A 81 -18.51 11.54 -8.45
CA ASN A 81 -17.10 11.84 -8.60
C ASN A 81 -16.83 12.66 -9.87
N ARG A 82 -15.82 13.54 -9.79
CA ARG A 82 -15.41 14.45 -10.87
C ARG A 82 -14.89 13.77 -12.14
N PHE A 83 -14.64 12.46 -12.07
CA PHE A 83 -14.02 11.71 -13.14
C PHE A 83 -15.04 10.86 -13.93
N GLY A 84 -16.30 10.79 -13.47
CA GLY A 84 -17.33 9.97 -14.12
C GLY A 84 -17.02 8.47 -14.13
N HIS A 85 -16.25 7.96 -13.16
CA HIS A 85 -15.89 6.54 -13.10
C HIS A 85 -16.81 5.75 -12.14
N PRO A 86 -17.36 4.59 -12.55
CA PRO A 86 -18.35 3.87 -11.76
C PRO A 86 -17.77 3.18 -10.50
N ASN A 87 -16.47 2.88 -10.49
CA ASN A 87 -15.74 2.31 -9.35
C ASN A 87 -14.60 3.24 -8.89
N PHE A 88 -14.83 4.03 -7.86
CA PHE A 88 -13.96 5.13 -7.43
C PHE A 88 -13.89 5.22 -5.91
N ILE A 89 -12.74 5.60 -5.38
CA ILE A 89 -12.61 6.00 -3.98
C ILE A 89 -11.66 7.18 -3.82
N SER A 90 -12.07 8.14 -3.00
CA SER A 90 -11.28 9.27 -2.55
C SER A 90 -10.92 9.06 -1.08
N LEU A 91 -9.63 9.11 -0.74
CA LEU A 91 -9.10 8.82 0.58
C LEU A 91 -8.32 10.02 1.13
N TRP A 92 -8.53 10.30 2.42
CA TRP A 92 -7.70 11.25 3.16
C TRP A 92 -6.41 10.58 3.61
N VAL A 93 -5.28 11.22 3.33
CA VAL A 93 -3.94 10.74 3.70
C VAL A 93 -3.19 11.83 4.45
N ASP A 94 -2.51 11.47 5.53
CA ASP A 94 -1.81 12.43 6.40
C ASP A 94 -0.58 13.07 5.74
N LYS A 95 0.12 12.35 4.87
CA LYS A 95 1.37 12.81 4.23
C LYS A 95 1.44 12.45 2.76
N LEU A 96 0.76 13.22 1.92
CA LEU A 96 0.66 12.94 0.48
C LEU A 96 2.01 12.93 -0.25
N THR A 97 2.96 13.78 0.16
CA THR A 97 4.31 13.79 -0.43
C THR A 97 5.06 12.48 -0.19
N GLU A 98 4.90 11.88 0.99
CA GLU A 98 5.51 10.58 1.31
C GLU A 98 4.84 9.44 0.52
N VAL A 99 3.55 9.57 0.21
CA VAL A 99 2.85 8.65 -0.71
C VAL A 99 3.47 8.70 -2.10
N GLU A 100 3.64 9.88 -2.69
CA GLU A 100 4.19 9.97 -4.05
C GLU A 100 5.60 9.35 -4.12
N GLY A 101 6.44 9.59 -3.11
CA GLY A 101 7.75 8.96 -3.00
C GLY A 101 7.67 7.42 -2.91
N TYR A 102 6.72 6.93 -2.12
CA TYR A 102 6.46 5.50 -1.98
C TYR A 102 5.98 4.86 -3.29
N LEU A 103 5.03 5.48 -4.00
CA LEU A 103 4.54 5.00 -5.30
C LEU A 103 5.66 4.93 -6.35
N LYS A 104 6.55 5.95 -6.38
CA LYS A 104 7.75 5.96 -7.24
C LYS A 104 8.69 4.79 -6.92
N GLN A 105 8.96 4.56 -5.64
CA GLN A 105 9.85 3.48 -5.19
C GLN A 105 9.29 2.09 -5.57
N GLU A 106 8.00 1.88 -5.34
CA GLU A 106 7.30 0.62 -5.62
C GLU A 106 6.91 0.46 -7.09
N LYS A 107 7.22 1.45 -7.95
CA LYS A 107 6.88 1.48 -9.38
C LYS A 107 5.39 1.34 -9.64
N VAL A 108 4.57 1.87 -8.74
CA VAL A 108 3.13 1.93 -8.88
C VAL A 108 2.80 3.07 -9.86
N PRO A 109 2.06 2.82 -10.96
CA PRO A 109 1.67 3.88 -11.87
C PRO A 109 0.64 4.81 -11.22
N TYR A 110 0.84 6.11 -11.40
CA TYR A 110 -0.09 7.17 -10.99
C TYR A 110 -0.07 8.27 -12.06
N THR A 111 -0.96 9.27 -11.96
CA THR A 111 -1.07 10.34 -12.96
C THR A 111 0.25 11.08 -13.17
N SER A 112 0.61 11.35 -14.43
CA SER A 112 1.87 11.99 -14.82
C SER A 112 2.07 13.39 -14.24
N GLU A 113 0.98 14.08 -13.90
CA GLU A 113 1.01 15.41 -13.26
C GLU A 113 1.51 15.38 -11.81
N GLY A 114 1.58 14.19 -11.19
CA GLY A 114 1.95 14.04 -9.79
C GLY A 114 0.93 14.65 -8.84
N ILE A 115 1.42 15.31 -7.79
CA ILE A 115 0.57 16.02 -6.84
C ILE A 115 0.10 17.34 -7.46
N VAL A 116 -1.21 17.50 -7.59
CA VAL A 116 -1.86 18.69 -8.16
C VAL A 116 -2.88 19.28 -7.20
N LYS A 117 -3.31 20.52 -7.44
CA LYS A 117 -4.43 21.12 -6.69
C LYS A 117 -5.77 20.57 -7.18
N GLY A 118 -6.52 19.95 -6.27
CA GLY A 118 -7.88 19.48 -6.50
C GLY A 118 -8.93 20.60 -6.48
N PRO A 119 -10.20 20.30 -6.80
CA PRO A 119 -11.27 21.29 -6.95
C PRO A 119 -11.62 22.04 -5.67
N GLU A 120 -11.31 21.47 -4.50
CA GLU A 120 -11.50 22.08 -3.18
C GLU A 120 -10.21 22.72 -2.63
N GLY A 121 -9.15 22.85 -3.45
CA GLY A 121 -7.87 23.44 -3.06
C GLY A 121 -6.94 22.51 -2.27
N HIS A 122 -7.39 21.29 -1.95
CA HIS A 122 -6.55 20.24 -1.38
C HIS A 122 -5.54 19.72 -2.40
N ASP A 123 -4.37 19.31 -1.92
CA ASP A 123 -3.40 18.58 -2.73
C ASP A 123 -3.93 17.16 -2.98
N VAL A 124 -3.88 16.72 -4.23
CA VAL A 124 -4.41 15.44 -4.68
C VAL A 124 -3.43 14.71 -5.59
N LEU A 125 -3.46 13.38 -5.54
CA LEU A 125 -2.76 12.48 -6.46
C LEU A 125 -3.75 11.41 -6.90
N VAL A 126 -3.75 11.05 -8.18
CA VAL A 126 -4.71 10.09 -8.73
C VAL A 126 -3.98 8.86 -9.23
N ILE A 127 -4.52 7.69 -8.88
CA ILE A 127 -4.08 6.38 -9.35
C ILE A 127 -5.19 5.88 -10.29
N PRO A 128 -4.92 5.75 -11.60
CA PRO A 128 -5.90 5.24 -12.54
C PRO A 128 -6.18 3.74 -12.30
N PRO A 129 -7.35 3.23 -12.73
CA PRO A 129 -7.62 1.79 -12.71
C PRO A 129 -6.57 1.01 -13.48
N SER A 130 -6.23 -0.21 -13.02
CA SER A 130 -5.32 -1.09 -13.76
C SER A 130 -6.03 -1.68 -14.98
N GLU A 131 -5.53 -1.39 -16.19
CA GLU A 131 -6.09 -1.91 -17.45
C GLU A 131 -5.82 -3.42 -17.63
N ASN A 132 -4.79 -3.97 -16.99
CA ASN A 132 -4.23 -5.29 -17.33
C ASN A 132 -4.52 -6.40 -16.31
N ARG A 133 -5.34 -6.14 -15.27
CA ARG A 133 -5.54 -7.04 -14.10
C ARG A 133 -4.24 -7.57 -13.46
N SER A 134 -3.11 -6.94 -13.77
CA SER A 134 -1.77 -7.41 -13.42
C SER A 134 -1.04 -6.21 -12.87
N SER A 135 -0.98 -6.14 -11.53
CA SER A 135 -0.52 -5.02 -10.68
C SER A 135 -1.31 -3.72 -10.92
N VAL A 136 -2.28 -3.35 -10.09
CA VAL A 136 -2.19 -3.23 -8.63
C VAL A 136 -3.48 -3.73 -7.96
N GLU A 137 -3.54 -5.02 -7.67
CA GLU A 137 -4.67 -5.67 -6.99
C GLU A 137 -5.07 -4.96 -5.67
N TYR A 138 -4.11 -4.29 -5.03
CA TYR A 138 -4.27 -3.64 -3.72
C TYR A 138 -5.23 -2.47 -3.67
N PHE A 139 -5.64 -1.92 -4.82
CA PHE A 139 -6.56 -0.78 -4.89
C PHE A 139 -7.97 -1.15 -5.38
N ASN A 140 -8.22 -2.41 -5.73
CA ASN A 140 -9.54 -2.82 -6.22
C ASN A 140 -10.60 -2.75 -5.11
N LEU A 141 -11.76 -2.20 -5.44
CA LEU A 141 -12.98 -2.25 -4.66
C LEU A 141 -13.90 -3.31 -5.25
N CYS A 142 -14.39 -4.21 -4.40
CA CYS A 142 -15.30 -5.28 -4.79
C CYS A 142 -14.79 -6.07 -6.00
N ASP A 143 -13.50 -6.45 -5.99
CA ASP A 143 -12.79 -7.18 -7.05
C ASP A 143 -12.77 -6.51 -8.44
N ASN A 144 -13.20 -5.26 -8.52
CA ASN A 144 -13.25 -4.48 -9.75
C ASN A 144 -12.12 -3.42 -9.78
N PRO A 145 -11.51 -3.18 -10.96
CA PRO A 145 -10.54 -2.10 -11.13
C PRO A 145 -11.10 -0.77 -10.62
N THR A 146 -10.35 -0.11 -9.76
CA THR A 146 -10.81 1.11 -9.08
C THR A 146 -9.88 2.26 -9.38
N MET A 147 -10.48 3.42 -9.62
CA MET A 147 -9.73 4.66 -9.61
C MET A 147 -9.63 5.22 -8.20
N VAL A 148 -8.42 5.56 -7.78
CA VAL A 148 -8.16 6.05 -6.43
C VAL A 148 -7.68 7.49 -6.48
N GLU A 149 -8.33 8.36 -5.72
CA GLU A 149 -7.89 9.72 -5.45
C GLU A 149 -7.35 9.79 -4.02
N LEU A 150 -6.08 10.14 -3.87
CA LEU A 150 -5.45 10.37 -2.58
C LEU A 150 -5.39 11.87 -2.34
N VAL A 151 -5.93 12.31 -1.20
CA VAL A 151 -6.12 13.71 -0.87
C VAL A 151 -5.36 14.00 0.42
N GLN A 152 -4.57 15.07 0.42
CA GLN A 152 -3.88 15.52 1.63
C GLN A 152 -4.91 15.94 2.68
N ALA A 153 -4.92 15.23 3.80
CA ALA A 153 -5.79 15.48 4.93
C ALA A 153 -5.48 16.84 5.58
N THR A 154 -6.53 17.52 6.04
CA THR A 154 -6.39 18.74 6.85
C THR A 154 -5.95 18.38 8.27
N PRO A 155 -5.35 19.34 9.01
CA PRO A 155 -4.97 19.11 10.41
C PRO A 155 -6.15 18.65 11.28
N GLU A 156 -7.35 19.16 11.00
CA GLU A 156 -8.57 18.77 11.71
C GLU A 156 -8.94 17.30 11.49
N ILE A 157 -8.87 16.81 10.24
CA ILE A 157 -9.17 15.42 9.92
C ILE A 157 -8.17 14.48 10.61
N ILE A 158 -6.88 14.84 10.60
CA ILE A 158 -5.83 14.07 11.27
C ILE A 158 -6.10 14.03 12.78
N GLN A 159 -6.42 15.17 13.39
CA GLN A 159 -6.75 15.24 14.82
C GLN A 159 -7.98 14.39 15.17
N GLN A 160 -9.04 14.44 14.37
CA GLN A 160 -10.23 13.60 14.58
C GLN A 160 -9.90 12.11 14.48
N TYR A 161 -9.04 11.73 13.54
CA TYR A 161 -8.56 10.36 13.39
C TYR A 161 -7.76 9.89 14.61
N ASP A 162 -6.81 10.70 15.07
CA ASP A 162 -5.98 10.38 16.24
C ASP A 162 -6.85 10.26 17.51
N ALA A 163 -7.79 11.18 17.74
CA ALA A 163 -8.71 11.13 18.88
C ALA A 163 -9.60 9.87 18.87
N ARG A 164 -10.12 9.45 17.71
CA ARG A 164 -10.90 8.21 17.57
C ARG A 164 -10.07 6.97 17.89
N ASN A 165 -8.81 6.96 17.48
CA ASN A 165 -7.90 5.84 17.73
C ASN A 165 -7.51 5.74 19.20
N GLU A 166 -7.28 6.86 19.88
CA GLU A 166 -7.00 6.87 21.34
C GLU A 166 -8.17 6.28 22.14
N VAL A 167 -9.41 6.67 21.80
CA VAL A 167 -10.63 6.12 22.44
C VAL A 167 -10.75 4.61 22.19
N ASN A 168 -10.44 4.14 20.98
CA ASN A 168 -10.53 2.72 20.64
C ASN A 168 -9.50 1.87 21.42
N VAL A 169 -8.28 2.40 21.64
CA VAL A 169 -7.26 1.74 22.46
C VAL A 169 -7.72 1.62 23.92
N LEU A 170 -8.22 2.71 24.50
CA LEU A 170 -8.69 2.72 25.89
C LEU A 170 -9.88 1.77 26.13
N SER A 171 -10.79 1.64 25.15
CA SER A 171 -11.93 0.71 25.26
C SER A 171 -11.54 -0.78 25.22
N ARG A 172 -10.39 -1.11 24.60
CA ARG A 172 -9.89 -2.50 24.51
C ARG A 172 -9.23 -2.96 25.80
N ASP A 173 -8.60 -2.04 26.54
CA ASP A 173 -7.94 -2.34 27.81
C ASP A 173 -8.94 -2.53 28.97
N GLU A 174 -10.13 -1.94 28.92
CA GLU A 174 -11.19 -2.17 29.92
C GLU A 174 -12.00 -3.45 29.69
N SER A 175 -11.78 -4.14 28.57
CA SER A 175 -12.52 -5.35 28.18
C SER A 175 -11.72 -6.66 28.35
N SER A 176 -10.52 -6.61 28.96
CA SER A 176 -9.62 -7.76 29.16
C SER A 176 -9.52 -8.19 30.62
#